data_AF-A0A2S7L1R1-F1
#
_entry.id   AF-A0A2S7L1R1-F1
#
_cell.length_a   1.000
_cell.length_b   1.000
_cell.length_c   1.000
_cell.angle_alpha   90.00
_cell.angle_beta   90.00
_cell.angle_gamma   90.00
#
_symmetry.space_group_name_H-M   'P 1'
#
loop_
_entity.id
_entity.type
_entity.pdbx_description
1 polymer ?
#
loop_
_entity_poly.entity_id
_entity_poly.type
_entity_poly.pdbx_seq_one_letter_code
_entity_poly.pdbx_strand_id
1 'polypeptide(L)' 'MTVVKIQKIQENWNAVAEIYEDDSFLKSMNLPMKQIRMFYWIKMDEKLDIIFFERMNSMEDIDMNDE' A
#
# COMPACT_ATOMS: atom_id res chain seq x y z
N MET A 1 9.05 2.35 -3.94
CA MET A 1 8.17 1.45 -3.17
C MET A 1 8.97 0.93 -1.99
N THR A 2 8.39 1.00 -0.79
CA THR A 2 9.00 0.57 0.46
C THR A 2 7.97 -0.25 1.24
N VAL A 3 8.35 -1.41 1.78
CA VAL A 3 7.48 -2.15 2.72
C VAL A 3 7.70 -1.57 4.10
N VAL A 4 6.63 -1.09 4.75
CA VAL A 4 6.70 -0.36 6.02
C VAL A 4 6.21 -1.19 7.21
N LYS A 5 5.36 -2.20 6.97
CA LYS A 5 4.94 -3.20 7.97
C LYS A 5 4.82 -4.55 7.27
N ILE A 6 5.22 -5.62 7.94
CA ILE A 6 4.95 -7.00 7.52
C ILE A 6 4.67 -7.84 8.76
N GLN A 7 3.65 -8.70 8.68
CA GLN A 7 3.21 -9.55 9.75
C GLN A 7 2.74 -10.88 9.18
N LYS A 8 3.16 -11.98 9.81
CA LYS A 8 2.63 -13.30 9.49
C LYS A 8 1.38 -13.55 10.32
N ILE A 9 0.28 -13.90 9.67
CA ILE A 9 -1.00 -14.26 10.31
C ILE A 9 -1.38 -15.66 9.83
N GLN A 10 -1.25 -16.64 10.73
CA GLN A 10 -1.39 -18.06 10.41
C GLN A 10 -0.42 -18.48 9.27
N GLU A 11 -0.95 -18.93 8.14
CA GLU A 11 -0.22 -19.32 6.93
C GLU A 11 0.00 -18.14 5.98
N ASN A 12 -0.75 -17.05 6.12
CA ASN A 12 -0.68 -15.90 5.22
C ASN A 12 0.20 -14.78 5.78
N TRP A 13 0.57 -13.86 4.90
CA TRP A 13 1.32 -12.66 5.25
C TRP A 13 0.50 -11.42 4.95
N ASN A 14 0.43 -10.52 5.91
CA ASN A 14 -0.10 -9.18 5.71
C ASN A 14 1.07 -8.20 5.65
N ALA A 15 1.05 -7.29 4.69
CA ALA A 15 2.04 -6.23 4.56
C ALA A 15 1.38 -4.89 4.29
N VAL A 16 2.09 -3.82 4.63
CA VAL A 16 1.76 -2.47 4.23
C VAL A 16 2.91 -1.95 3.36
N ALA A 17 2.57 -1.50 2.16
CA ALA A 17 3.52 -0.90 1.23
C ALA A 17 3.26 0.60 1.09
N GLU A 18 4.33 1.37 1.19
CA GLU A 18 4.37 2.81 0.87
C GLU A 18 4.87 2.97 -0.57
N ILE A 19 4.10 3.67 -1.40
CA ILE A 19 4.40 3.93 -2.80
C ILE A 19 4.34 5.43 -3.06
N TYR A 20 5.35 5.96 -3.73
CA TYR A 20 5.37 7.33 -4.22
C TYR A 20 5.08 7.28 -5.72
N GLU A 21 3.98 7.90 -6.13
CA GLU A 21 3.56 7.97 -7.53
C GLU A 21 3.48 9.42 -7.99
N ASP A 22 3.77 9.67 -9.26
CA ASP A 22 3.54 10.99 -9.84
C ASP A 22 2.04 11.25 -9.91
N ASP A 23 1.64 12.47 -9.56
CA ASP A 23 0.26 12.92 -9.69
C ASP A 23 -0.16 12.89 -11.18
N SER A 24 -0.94 11.86 -11.53
CA SER A 24 -1.41 11.62 -12.90
C SER A 24 -2.34 12.72 -13.40
N PHE A 25 -3.01 13.44 -12.49
CA PHE A 25 -3.85 14.58 -12.82
C PHE A 25 -3.00 15.81 -13.14
N LEU A 26 -1.98 16.13 -12.33
CA LEU A 26 -1.07 17.25 -12.65
C LEU A 26 -0.31 16.97 -13.95
N LYS A 27 0.08 15.71 -14.18
CA LYS A 27 0.72 15.27 -15.42
C LYS A 27 -0.18 15.47 -16.64
N SER A 28 -1.47 15.13 -16.56
CA SER A 28 -2.41 15.29 -17.68
C SER A 28 -2.73 16.77 -17.98
N MET A 29 -2.64 17.64 -16.97
CA MET A 29 -2.83 19.08 -17.08
C MET A 29 -1.54 19.85 -17.44
N ASN A 30 -0.42 19.15 -17.66
CA ASN A 30 0.89 19.73 -17.94
C ASN A 30 1.35 20.74 -16.85
N LEU A 31 0.99 20.45 -15.60
CA LEU A 31 1.33 21.23 -14.41
C LEU A 31 2.60 20.69 -13.75
N PRO A 32 3.25 21.48 -12.87
CA PRO A 32 4.41 21.01 -12.10
C PRO A 32 4.11 19.70 -11.38
N MET A 33 4.96 18.70 -11.61
CA MET A 33 4.77 17.37 -11.04
C MET A 33 4.91 17.39 -9.53
N LYS A 34 4.02 16.66 -8.85
CA LYS A 34 4.09 16.40 -7.42
C LYS A 34 4.02 14.90 -7.21
N GLN A 35 4.87 14.37 -6.33
CA GLN A 35 4.74 12.99 -5.89
C GLN A 35 3.67 12.90 -4.80
N ILE A 36 2.77 11.95 -4.97
CA ILE A 36 1.76 11.60 -3.98
C ILE A 36 2.22 10.33 -3.29
N ARG A 37 2.20 10.35 -1.95
CA ARG A 37 2.44 9.17 -1.13
C ARG A 37 1.13 8.39 -0.97
N MET A 38 1.17 7.12 -1.32
CA MET A 38 0.07 6.17 -1.20
C MET A 38 0.48 5.02 -0.27
N PHE A 39 -0.51 4.44 0.41
CA PHE A 39 -0.32 3.24 1.20
C PHE A 39 -1.25 2.13 0.71
N TYR A 40 -0.74 0.91 0.71
CA TYR A 40 -1.48 -0.27 0.28
C TYR A 40 -1.42 -1.34 1.37
N TRP A 41 -2.57 -1.88 1.73
CA TRP A 41 -2.65 -3.14 2.46
C TRP A 41 -2.55 -4.28 1.48
N ILE A 42 -1.67 -5.23 1.75
CA ILE A 42 -1.37 -6.37 0.87
C ILE A 42 -1.50 -7.64 1.69
N LYS A 43 -2.24 -8.62 1.16
CA LYS A 43 -2.23 -9.99 1.67
C LYS A 43 -1.51 -10.88 0.67
N MET A 44 -0.62 -11.71 1.19
CA MET A 44 0.17 -12.67 0.44
C MET A 44 -0.03 -14.07 1.03
N ASP A 45 0.13 -15.08 0.20
CA ASP A 45 0.10 -16.48 0.62
C ASP A 45 1.42 -16.91 1.29
N GLU A 46 1.55 -18.20 1.63
CA GLU A 46 2.76 -18.78 2.23
C GLU A 46 4.03 -18.58 1.41
N LYS A 47 3.90 -18.42 0.08
CA LYS A 47 5.01 -18.27 -0.87
C LYS A 47 5.32 -16.80 -1.17
N LEU A 48 4.64 -15.88 -0.48
CA LEU A 48 4.71 -14.43 -0.69
C LEU A 48 4.09 -13.98 -2.02
N ASP A 49 3.23 -14.80 -2.64
CA ASP A 49 2.46 -14.39 -3.81
C ASP A 49 1.30 -13.49 -3.36
N ILE A 50 1.13 -12.34 -4.02
CA ILE A 50 0.06 -11.39 -3.68
C ILE A 50 -1.29 -12.00 -4.07
N ILE A 51 -2.16 -12.20 -3.09
CA ILE A 51 -3.52 -12.71 -3.28
C ILE A 51 -4.58 -11.61 -3.16
N PHE A 52 -4.26 -10.49 -2.50
CA PHE A 52 -5.15 -9.35 -2.36
C PHE A 52 -4.34 -8.07 -2.10
N PHE A 53 -4.84 -6.94 -2.61
CA PHE A 53 -4.34 -5.63 -2.21
C PHE A 53 -5.46 -4.59 -2.24
N GLU A 54 -5.38 -3.61 -1.36
CA GLU A 54 -6.32 -2.50 -1.25
C GLU A 54 -5.57 -1.20 -0.95
N ARG A 55 -6.00 -0.11 -1.58
CA ARG A 55 -5.44 1.22 -1.32
C ARG A 55 -6.05 1.79 -0.05
N MET A 56 -5.20 2.25 0.86
CA MET A 56 -5.61 2.88 2.12
C MET A 56 -5.68 4.39 1.96
N ASN A 57 -6.54 5.04 2.75
CA ASN A 57 -6.69 6.50 2.74
C ASN A 57 -5.66 7.17 3.65
N SER A 58 -5.33 6.53 4.78
CA SER A 58 -4.22 6.95 5.64
C SER A 58 -3.46 5.77 6.23
N MET A 59 -2.35 6.06 6.91
CA MET A 59 -1.55 5.07 7.64
C MET A 59 -2.25 4.65 8.95
N GLU A 60 -3.19 5.44 9.47
CA GLU A 60 -3.92 5.12 10.71
C GLU A 60 -4.99 4.03 10.51
N ASP A 61 -5.39 3.77 9.25
CA ASP A 61 -6.32 2.68 8.91
C ASP A 61 -5.72 1.27 9.16
N ILE A 62 -4.41 1.18 9.43
CA ILE A 62 -3.67 -0.07 9.63
C ILE A 62 -4.10 -0.79 10.92
N ASP A 63 -4.43 -0.06 11.98
CA ASP A 63 -4.73 -0.66 13.29
C ASP A 63 -6.20 -1.10 13.43
N MET A 64 -7.10 -0.70 12.52
CA MET A 64 -8.53 -1.05 12.58
C MET A 64 -8.87 -2.39 11.91
N ASN A 65 -7.94 -2.98 11.14
CA ASN A 65 -8.14 -4.26 10.46
C ASN A 65 -7.52 -5.46 11.22
N ASP A 66 -7.05 -5.25 12.45
CA ASP A 66 -6.51 -6.28 13.35
C ASP A 66 -7.56 -6.86 14.34
N GLU A 67 -8.85 -6.45 14.24
CA GLU A 67 -10.02 -7.10 14.90
C GLU A 67 -10.74 -8.10 13.98
#